data_AF-A0A0F6MVZ3-F1
#
_entry.id   AF-A0A0F6MVZ3-F1
#
_cell.length_a   1.000
_cell.length_b   1.000
_cell.length_c   1.000
_cell.angle_alpha   90.00
_cell.angle_beta   90.00
_cell.angle_gamma   90.00
#
_symmetry.space_group_name_H-M   'P 1'
#
loop_
_entity.id
_entity.type
_entity.pdbx_description
1 polymer ?
#
loop_
_entity_poly.entity_id
_entity_poly.type
_entity_poly.pdbx_seq_one_letter_code
_entity_poly.pdbx_strand_id
1 'polypeptide(L)'
;MALFRLATTRVSGTHLSPVTTIFVRNLSENTDLRDVLTKKVPVEQEKVKAFRKQYGATKVGEVNVDMMYGGMRGIKGLVTETSVLDPDEGIRFRGFSIPECQKLLPKAPGGSEPLPEGLFWLLVTGDVPSESQAKALSKEWANRADLPSHVVTMLNNFPANLH
;
A
#
# COMPACT_ATOMS: atom_id res chain seq x y z
N MET A 1 25.64 -22.20 -5.54
CA MET A 1 27.00 -22.39 -6.07
C MET A 1 27.31 -21.26 -7.04
N ALA A 2 28.55 -20.75 -7.02
CA ALA A 2 29.06 -19.48 -7.60
C ALA A 2 28.67 -18.23 -6.78
N LEU A 3 29.39 -17.81 -5.74
CA LEU A 3 30.77 -17.27 -5.66
C LEU A 3 31.00 -16.02 -6.53
N PHE A 4 30.77 -14.85 -5.95
CA PHE A 4 31.57 -13.66 -6.27
C PHE A 4 32.05 -13.04 -4.95
N ARG A 5 33.35 -13.24 -4.68
CA ARG A 5 34.11 -12.58 -3.62
C ARG A 5 34.50 -11.20 -4.13
N LEU A 6 34.01 -10.13 -3.51
CA LEU A 6 34.65 -8.81 -3.67
C LEU A 6 35.83 -8.72 -2.69
N ALA A 7 37.02 -8.52 -3.25
CA ALA A 7 38.23 -8.23 -2.52
C ALA A 7 38.16 -6.85 -1.87
N THR A 8 38.35 -6.77 -0.55
CA THR A 8 38.53 -5.52 0.18
C THR A 8 40.00 -5.11 0.11
N THR A 9 40.34 -4.11 -0.71
CA THR A 9 41.62 -3.41 -0.64
C THR A 9 41.54 -2.33 0.44
N ARG A 10 42.39 -2.46 1.46
CA ARG A 10 42.60 -1.46 2.53
C ARG A 10 43.24 -0.21 1.92
N VAL A 11 42.57 0.94 2.00
CA VAL A 11 43.19 2.25 1.79
C VAL A 11 43.00 3.08 3.05
N SER A 12 44.12 3.56 3.57
CA SER A 12 44.27 4.35 4.79
C SER A 12 44.02 5.83 4.52
N GLY A 13 43.26 6.48 5.41
CA GLY A 13 43.33 7.90 5.77
C GLY A 13 43.05 8.96 4.69
N THR A 14 41.93 9.67 4.81
CA THR A 14 41.86 11.09 5.27
C THR A 14 40.48 11.71 4.96
N HIS A 15 39.94 12.40 5.97
CA HIS A 15 38.90 13.43 5.93
C HIS A 15 37.83 13.38 4.81
N LEU A 16 36.63 12.86 5.13
CA LEU A 16 35.44 13.07 4.30
C LEU A 16 34.23 13.43 5.18
N SER A 17 33.69 14.62 4.90
CA SER A 17 32.43 15.17 5.41
C SER A 17 31.29 14.15 5.38
N PRO A 18 30.32 14.24 6.31
CA PRO A 18 29.11 13.42 6.22
C PRO A 18 28.28 13.92 5.03
N VAL A 19 28.31 13.18 3.93
CA VAL A 19 27.30 13.31 2.87
C VAL A 19 26.00 12.80 3.45
N THR A 20 25.23 13.72 4.04
CA THR A 20 23.85 13.47 4.42
C THR A 20 23.09 13.16 3.13
N THR A 21 22.73 11.90 2.95
CA THR A 21 21.83 11.50 1.87
C THR A 21 20.46 12.09 2.20
N ILE A 22 20.20 13.26 1.63
CA ILE A 22 18.88 13.90 1.70
C ILE A 22 17.95 13.02 0.87
N PHE A 23 17.09 12.24 1.54
CA PHE A 23 15.88 11.73 0.92
C PHE A 23 15.07 12.94 0.48
N VAL A 24 15.05 13.20 -0.83
CA VAL A 24 14.17 14.20 -1.43
C VAL A 24 12.74 13.72 -1.19
N ARG A 25 12.10 14.25 -0.15
CA ARG A 25 10.65 14.19 0.00
C ARG A 25 10.09 14.99 -1.17
N ASN A 26 9.54 14.31 -2.17
CA ASN A 26 8.59 14.95 -3.07
C ASN A 26 7.35 15.30 -2.23
N LEU A 27 7.38 16.47 -1.57
CA LEU A 27 6.20 17.13 -1.02
C LEU A 27 5.35 17.55 -2.22
N SER A 28 4.59 16.61 -2.77
CA SER A 28 3.45 16.95 -3.59
C SER A 28 2.41 17.54 -2.65
N GLU A 29 2.30 18.87 -2.62
CA GLU A 29 1.27 19.62 -1.89
C GLU A 29 -0.16 19.34 -2.39
N ASN A 30 -0.34 18.52 -3.44
CA ASN A 30 -1.66 18.19 -3.92
C ASN A 30 -2.42 17.32 -2.90
N THR A 31 -3.49 17.88 -2.35
CA THR A 31 -4.41 17.22 -1.42
C THR A 31 -5.52 16.45 -2.11
N ASP A 32 -5.73 16.63 -3.42
CA ASP A 32 -6.69 15.84 -4.19
C ASP A 32 -6.14 14.45 -4.52
N LEU A 33 -6.75 13.43 -3.92
CA LEU A 33 -6.40 12.04 -4.11
C LEU A 33 -6.58 11.59 -5.56
N ARG A 34 -7.60 12.10 -6.26
CA ARG A 34 -7.91 11.67 -7.62
C ARG A 34 -6.84 12.13 -8.60
N ASP A 35 -6.41 13.38 -8.49
CA ASP A 35 -5.32 13.92 -9.30
C ASP A 35 -3.99 13.18 -9.07
N VAL A 36 -3.67 12.86 -7.80
CA VAL A 36 -2.48 12.07 -7.47
C VAL A 36 -2.55 10.69 -8.12
N LEU A 37 -3.69 10.00 -8.01
CA LEU A 37 -3.88 8.68 -8.60
C LEU A 37 -3.83 8.71 -10.14
N THR A 38 -4.42 9.74 -10.75
CA THR A 38 -4.45 9.90 -12.22
C THR A 38 -3.04 9.96 -12.82
N LYS A 39 -2.08 10.53 -12.09
CA LYS A 39 -0.66 10.57 -12.50
C LYS A 39 0.05 9.21 -12.34
N LYS A 40 -0.33 8.41 -11.34
CA LYS A 40 0.30 7.13 -11.03
C LYS A 40 -0.19 5.97 -11.89
N VAL A 41 -1.47 5.97 -12.28
CA VAL A 41 -2.08 4.86 -13.03
C VAL A 41 -1.34 4.55 -14.35
N PRO A 42 -0.98 5.53 -15.21
CA PRO A 42 -0.28 5.24 -16.46
C PRO A 42 1.11 4.60 -16.24
N VAL A 43 1.81 5.00 -15.16
CA VAL A 43 3.13 4.46 -14.81
C VAL A 43 3.02 2.97 -14.45
N GLU A 44 2.06 2.62 -13.60
CA GLU A 44 1.83 1.22 -13.22
C GLU A 44 1.29 0.38 -14.38
N GLN A 45 0.46 0.96 -15.26
CA GLN A 45 0.00 0.28 -16.49
C GLN A 45 1.18 -0.12 -17.39
N GLU A 46 2.11 0.79 -17.66
CA GLU A 46 3.27 0.48 -18.49
C GLU A 46 4.24 -0.48 -17.80
N LYS A 47 4.41 -0.38 -16.47
CA LYS A 47 5.19 -1.35 -15.70
C LYS A 47 4.62 -2.78 -15.80
N VAL A 48 3.32 -2.95 -15.61
CA VAL A 48 2.65 -4.26 -15.74
C VAL A 48 2.74 -4.77 -17.17
N LYS A 49 2.54 -3.90 -18.17
CA LYS A 49 2.67 -4.27 -19.59
C LYS A 49 4.09 -4.73 -19.95
N ALA A 50 5.11 -4.02 -19.48
CA ALA A 50 6.51 -4.41 -19.67
C ALA A 50 6.82 -5.74 -18.95
N PHE A 51 6.39 -5.89 -17.71
CA PHE A 51 6.57 -7.12 -16.92
C PHE A 51 5.93 -8.33 -17.60
N ARG A 52 4.68 -8.20 -18.08
CA ARG A 52 3.98 -9.27 -18.82
C ARG A 52 4.62 -9.56 -20.18
N LYS A 53 5.16 -8.55 -20.87
CA LYS A 53 5.90 -8.76 -22.12
C LYS A 53 7.15 -9.61 -21.89
N GLN A 54 7.84 -9.41 -20.76
CA GLN A 54 9.07 -10.12 -20.44
C GLN A 54 8.82 -11.51 -19.82
N TYR A 55 7.82 -11.65 -18.96
CA TYR A 55 7.63 -12.84 -18.10
C TYR A 55 6.26 -13.51 -18.26
N GLY A 56 5.45 -13.14 -19.26
CA GLY A 56 4.08 -13.61 -19.39
C GLY A 56 3.92 -15.13 -19.55
N ALA A 57 4.96 -15.83 -20.03
CA ALA A 57 4.97 -17.29 -20.16
C ALA A 57 5.67 -18.01 -18.98
N THR A 58 6.18 -17.27 -17.99
CA THR A 58 6.89 -17.83 -16.84
C THR A 58 5.92 -18.59 -15.93
N LYS A 59 6.22 -19.86 -15.66
CA LYS A 59 5.45 -20.67 -14.71
C LYS A 59 5.68 -20.17 -13.28
N VAL A 60 4.60 -19.95 -12.51
CA VAL A 60 4.65 -19.44 -11.13
C VAL A 60 4.31 -20.49 -10.06
N GLY A 61 3.89 -21.68 -10.51
CA GLY A 61 3.52 -22.84 -9.71
C GLY A 61 2.92 -23.94 -10.60
N GLU A 62 2.67 -25.11 -10.02
CA GLU A 62 1.94 -26.21 -10.64
C GLU A 62 0.56 -26.35 -9.99
N VAL A 63 -0.38 -26.97 -10.70
CA VAL A 63 -1.74 -27.21 -10.22
C VAL A 63 -2.03 -28.70 -10.26
N ASN A 64 -2.54 -29.24 -9.16
CA ASN A 64 -2.95 -30.64 -9.05
C ASN A 64 -4.44 -30.77 -8.67
N VAL A 65 -4.95 -32.00 -8.69
CA VAL A 65 -6.38 -32.30 -8.43
C VAL A 65 -6.80 -31.89 -7.01
N ASP A 66 -5.97 -32.10 -6.00
CA ASP A 66 -6.29 -31.74 -4.61
C ASP A 66 -6.44 -30.23 -4.44
N MET A 67 -5.61 -29.42 -5.11
CA MET A 67 -5.75 -27.97 -5.09
C MET A 67 -7.06 -27.50 -5.72
N MET A 68 -7.57 -28.22 -6.74
CA MET A 68 -8.85 -27.91 -7.37
C MET A 68 -10.03 -28.21 -6.44
N TYR A 69 -10.07 -29.40 -5.82
CA TYR A 69 -11.13 -29.76 -4.87
C TYR A 69 -11.00 -29.05 -3.52
N GLY A 70 -9.78 -28.61 -3.16
CA GLY A 70 -9.48 -27.89 -1.92
C GLY A 70 -9.68 -26.37 -2.00
N GLY A 71 -10.30 -25.85 -3.05
CA GLY A 71 -10.60 -24.43 -3.19
C GLY A 71 -9.38 -23.55 -3.45
N MET A 72 -8.55 -23.91 -4.44
CA MET A 72 -7.34 -23.17 -4.85
C MET A 72 -6.25 -23.04 -3.77
N ARG A 73 -6.25 -23.92 -2.76
CA ARG A 73 -5.24 -23.91 -1.70
C ARG A 73 -3.83 -24.01 -2.29
N GLY A 74 -2.99 -23.01 -2.02
CA GLY A 74 -1.61 -22.95 -2.51
C GLY A 74 -1.44 -22.49 -3.96
N ILE A 75 -2.54 -22.24 -4.69
CA ILE A 75 -2.48 -21.70 -6.05
C ILE A 75 -2.32 -20.17 -5.99
N LYS A 76 -1.29 -19.65 -6.67
CA LYS A 76 -1.13 -18.21 -6.91
C LYS A 76 -2.07 -17.76 -8.03
N GLY A 77 -3.31 -17.43 -7.69
CA GLY A 77 -4.39 -17.18 -8.66
C GLY A 77 -4.72 -15.72 -8.95
N LEU A 78 -4.30 -14.77 -8.10
CA LEU A 78 -4.65 -13.35 -8.23
C LEU A 78 -3.46 -12.44 -7.95
N VAL A 79 -3.50 -11.24 -8.51
CA VAL A 79 -2.55 -10.15 -8.26
C VAL A 79 -3.22 -9.12 -7.35
N THR A 80 -2.61 -8.84 -6.20
CA THR A 80 -3.09 -7.88 -5.20
C THR A 80 -1.95 -6.96 -4.77
N GLU A 81 -2.04 -5.68 -5.12
CA GLU A 81 -0.92 -4.73 -5.00
C GLU A 81 -0.90 -3.93 -3.69
N THR A 82 -2.01 -3.91 -2.95
CA THR A 82 -2.19 -3.05 -1.78
C THR A 82 -1.46 -3.57 -0.55
N SER A 83 -1.40 -4.89 -0.39
CA SER A 83 -0.78 -5.53 0.78
C SER A 83 -0.22 -6.91 0.45
N VAL A 84 0.83 -7.30 1.17
CA VAL A 84 1.45 -8.63 1.09
C VAL A 84 1.74 -9.13 2.49
N LEU A 85 1.47 -10.41 2.75
CA LEU A 85 1.82 -11.05 4.01
C LEU A 85 3.29 -11.48 3.99
N ASP A 86 4.09 -10.84 4.84
CA ASP A 86 5.46 -11.24 5.14
C ASP A 86 5.42 -12.39 6.16
N PRO A 87 6.13 -13.52 5.93
CA PRO A 87 6.11 -14.66 6.83
C PRO A 87 6.71 -14.37 8.22
N ASP A 88 7.60 -13.37 8.34
CA ASP A 88 8.30 -13.06 9.59
C ASP A 88 7.70 -11.83 10.29
N GLU A 89 7.34 -10.80 9.51
CA GLU A 89 6.90 -9.49 10.02
C GLU A 89 5.39 -9.27 9.93
N GLY A 90 4.66 -10.22 9.35
CA GLY A 90 3.21 -10.16 9.19
C GLY A 90 2.75 -9.28 8.02
N ILE A 91 1.53 -8.74 8.11
CA ILE A 91 0.94 -8.01 6.98
C ILE A 91 1.67 -6.67 6.75
N ARG A 92 2.01 -6.41 5.49
CA ARG A 92 2.58 -5.14 5.04
C ARG A 92 1.62 -4.41 4.12
N PHE A 93 1.47 -3.10 4.33
CA PHE A 93 0.68 -2.20 3.49
C PHE A 93 1.63 -1.42 2.58
N ARG A 94 1.60 -1.71 1.28
CA ARG A 94 2.53 -1.11 0.29
C ARG A 94 4.01 -1.18 0.71
N GLY A 95 4.39 -2.26 1.39
CA GLY A 95 5.75 -2.50 1.89
C GLY A 95 6.00 -2.10 3.35
N PHE A 96 5.12 -1.28 3.95
CA PHE A 96 5.24 -0.85 5.34
C PHE A 96 4.58 -1.85 6.29
N SER A 97 5.29 -2.28 7.33
CA SER A 97 4.75 -3.08 8.43
C SER A 97 3.80 -2.25 9.31
N ILE A 98 2.96 -2.92 10.11
CA ILE A 98 2.06 -2.24 11.05
C ILE A 98 2.81 -1.28 12.00
N PRO A 99 3.95 -1.66 12.62
CA PRO A 99 4.70 -0.74 13.48
C PRO A 99 5.26 0.48 12.73
N GLU A 100 5.62 0.34 11.46
CA GLU A 100 6.04 1.47 10.62
C GLU A 100 4.86 2.38 10.29
N CYS A 101 3.70 1.81 9.94
CA CYS A 101 2.47 2.58 9.73
C CYS A 101 2.07 3.40 10.98
N GLN A 102 2.14 2.82 12.18
CA GLN A 102 1.85 3.54 13.43
C GLN A 102 2.81 4.71 13.69
N LYS A 103 4.05 4.64 13.19
CA LYS A 103 5.04 5.71 13.34
C LYS A 103 4.87 6.79 12.27
N LEU A 104 4.57 6.41 11.04
CA LEU A 104 4.61 7.28 9.86
C LEU A 104 3.27 7.92 9.52
N LEU A 105 2.15 7.24 9.77
CA LEU A 105 0.85 7.75 9.36
C LEU A 105 0.37 8.89 10.27
N PRO A 106 -0.33 9.90 9.71
CA PRO A 106 -0.92 10.99 10.48
C PRO A 106 -1.87 10.49 11.58
N LYS A 107 -1.92 11.25 12.68
CA LYS A 107 -2.76 10.96 13.86
C LYS A 107 -3.72 12.11 14.10
N ALA A 108 -4.82 11.83 14.81
CA ALA A 108 -5.72 12.89 15.26
C ALA A 108 -5.00 13.83 16.24
N PRO A 109 -5.38 15.12 16.33
CA PRO A 109 -4.87 16.01 17.37
C PRO A 109 -5.13 15.44 18.77
N GLY A 110 -4.07 15.23 19.55
CA GLY A 110 -4.14 14.59 20.88
C GLY A 110 -4.33 13.07 20.87
N GLY A 111 -4.39 12.44 19.69
CA GLY A 111 -4.48 10.98 19.53
C GLY A 111 -3.13 10.30 19.38
N SER A 112 -3.07 9.02 19.74
CA SER A 112 -1.88 8.16 19.59
C SER A 112 -1.96 7.19 18.42
N GLU A 113 -3.15 6.94 17.88
CA GLU A 113 -3.39 5.95 16.82
C GLU A 113 -3.41 6.58 15.42
N PRO A 114 -2.94 5.86 14.39
CA PRO A 114 -2.94 6.33 13.01
C PRO A 114 -4.36 6.46 12.46
N LEU A 115 -4.60 7.51 11.66
CA LEU A 115 -5.89 7.75 11.02
C LEU A 115 -6.15 6.73 9.89
N PRO A 116 -7.35 6.13 9.82
CA PRO A 116 -7.77 5.28 8.70
C PRO A 116 -7.69 5.97 7.34
N GLU A 117 -7.94 7.28 7.28
CA GLU A 117 -7.76 8.13 6.10
C GLU A 117 -6.32 8.06 5.59
N GLY A 118 -5.36 8.12 6.52
CA GLY A 118 -3.95 8.03 6.20
C GLY A 118 -3.58 6.67 5.61
N LEU A 119 -4.13 5.59 6.20
CA LEU A 119 -3.98 4.24 5.69
C LEU A 119 -4.61 4.08 4.29
N PHE A 120 -5.82 4.58 4.08
CA PHE A 120 -6.49 4.52 2.78
C PHE A 120 -5.66 5.21 1.69
N TRP A 121 -5.12 6.40 1.98
CA TRP A 121 -4.23 7.11 1.06
C TRP A 121 -3.01 6.27 0.71
N LEU A 122 -2.35 5.67 1.71
CA LEU A 122 -1.22 4.77 1.50
C LEU A 122 -1.60 3.61 0.57
N LEU A 123 -2.71 2.93 0.85
CA LEU A 123 -3.15 1.78 0.03
C LEU A 123 -3.45 2.19 -1.42
N VAL A 124 -4.07 3.34 -1.64
CA VAL A 124 -4.43 3.81 -2.99
C VAL A 124 -3.21 4.28 -3.77
N THR A 125 -2.31 5.04 -3.14
CA THR A 125 -1.23 5.76 -3.83
C THR A 125 0.14 5.09 -3.73
N GLY A 126 0.38 4.28 -2.69
CA GLY A 126 1.70 3.81 -2.31
C GLY A 126 2.54 4.80 -1.49
N ASP A 127 2.03 6.01 -1.24
CA ASP A 127 2.77 7.06 -0.52
C ASP A 127 2.23 7.27 0.90
N VAL A 128 3.12 7.60 1.84
CA VAL A 128 2.70 8.06 3.17
C VAL A 128 2.14 9.48 3.05
N PRO A 129 0.87 9.73 3.43
CA PRO A 129 0.27 11.06 3.30
C PRO A 129 0.81 12.06 4.31
N SER A 130 0.73 13.35 3.95
CA SER A 130 0.86 14.45 4.90
C SER A 130 -0.39 14.58 5.78
N GLU A 131 -0.28 15.35 6.87
CA GLU A 131 -1.45 15.70 7.70
C GLU A 131 -2.52 16.46 6.91
N SER A 132 -2.12 17.32 5.97
CA SER A 132 -3.06 18.07 5.12
C SER A 132 -3.83 17.17 4.15
N GLN A 133 -3.16 16.15 3.59
CA GLN A 133 -3.80 15.14 2.73
C GLN A 133 -4.78 14.27 3.53
N ALA A 134 -4.39 13.79 4.71
CA ALA A 134 -5.29 13.03 5.58
C ALA A 134 -6.52 13.87 5.98
N LYS A 135 -6.32 15.13 6.36
CA LYS A 135 -7.41 16.05 6.73
C LYS A 135 -8.34 16.37 5.54
N ALA A 136 -7.78 16.54 4.34
CA ALA A 136 -8.58 16.74 3.14
C ALA A 136 -9.47 15.53 2.87
N LEU A 137 -8.92 14.32 3.03
CA LEU A 137 -9.69 13.08 2.89
C LEU A 137 -10.77 12.93 3.97
N SER A 138 -10.48 13.25 5.23
CA SER A 138 -11.50 13.27 6.30
C SER A 138 -12.65 14.22 5.96
N LYS A 139 -12.36 15.43 5.46
CA LYS A 139 -13.37 16.38 5.03
C LYS A 139 -14.20 15.83 3.87
N GLU A 140 -13.53 15.19 2.91
CA GLU A 140 -14.20 14.63 1.75
C GLU A 140 -15.12 13.46 2.09
N TRP A 141 -14.71 12.60 3.01
CA TRP A 141 -15.57 11.52 3.51
C TRP A 141 -16.78 12.08 4.26
N ALA A 142 -16.58 13.09 5.11
CA ALA A 142 -17.69 13.75 5.81
C ALA A 142 -18.69 14.38 4.83
N ASN A 143 -18.21 15.05 3.76
CA ASN A 143 -19.06 15.63 2.72
C ASN A 143 -19.87 14.58 1.93
N ARG A 144 -19.41 13.31 1.91
CA ARG A 144 -20.02 12.20 1.17
C ARG A 144 -20.83 11.25 2.05
N ALA A 145 -21.02 11.57 3.33
CA ALA A 145 -21.62 10.69 4.31
C ALA A 145 -23.17 10.67 4.28
N ASP A 146 -23.80 11.54 3.50
CA ASP A 146 -25.27 11.62 3.41
C ASP A 146 -25.88 10.34 2.82
N LEU A 147 -26.93 9.83 3.48
CA LEU A 147 -27.70 8.67 3.02
C LEU A 147 -29.04 9.10 2.41
N PRO A 148 -29.43 8.56 1.23
CA PRO A 148 -30.76 8.80 0.68
C PRO A 148 -31.87 8.31 1.61
N SER A 149 -33.01 9.02 1.64
CA SER A 149 -34.13 8.72 2.56
C SER A 149 -34.64 7.28 2.47
N HIS A 150 -34.71 6.72 1.26
CA HIS A 150 -35.17 5.33 1.06
C HIS A 150 -34.23 4.30 1.71
N VAL A 151 -32.92 4.57 1.79
CA VAL A 151 -31.95 3.69 2.47
C VAL A 151 -32.19 3.74 3.98
N VAL A 152 -32.40 4.93 4.53
CA VAL A 152 -32.71 5.11 5.96
C VAL A 152 -34.01 4.39 6.32
N THR A 153 -35.06 4.52 5.50
CA THR A 153 -36.32 3.80 5.70
C THR A 153 -36.14 2.29 5.65
N MET A 154 -35.38 1.78 4.67
CA MET A 154 -35.07 0.35 4.57
C MET A 154 -34.36 -0.17 5.83
N LEU A 155 -33.30 0.54 6.28
CA LEU A 155 -32.54 0.17 7.48
C LEU A 155 -33.43 0.13 8.73
N ASN A 156 -34.29 1.14 8.91
CA ASN A 156 -35.20 1.22 10.05
C ASN A 156 -36.29 0.13 10.04
N ASN A 157 -36.56 -0.47 8.87
CA ASN A 157 -37.54 -1.54 8.71
C ASN A 157 -36.93 -2.94 8.82
N PHE A 158 -35.62 -3.07 8.98
CA PHE A 158 -35.02 -4.39 9.20
C PHE A 158 -35.46 -4.99 10.53
N PRO A 159 -35.80 -6.29 10.55
CA PRO A 159 -36.16 -6.94 11.79
C PRO A 159 -34.90 -7.15 12.65
N ALA A 160 -35.07 -7.16 13.96
CA ALA A 160 -33.95 -7.25 14.91
C ALA A 160 -33.15 -8.57 14.82
N ASN A 161 -33.64 -9.58 14.09
CA ASN A 161 -32.97 -10.86 13.85
C ASN A 161 -32.23 -10.93 12.52
N LEU A 162 -32.19 -9.84 11.75
CA LEU A 162 -31.38 -9.76 10.53
C LEU A 162 -29.93 -9.42 10.91
N HIS A 163 -28.96 -10.19 10.38
CA HIS A 163 -27.53 -9.92 10.52
C HIS A 163 -27.14 -8.65 9.74
#